data_AF-A0A957L201-F1
#
_entry.id   AF-A0A957L201-F1
#
_cell.length_a   1.000
_cell.length_b   1.000
_cell.length_c   1.000
_cell.angle_alpha   90.00
_cell.angle_beta   90.00
_cell.angle_gamma   90.00
#
_symmetry.space_group_name_H-M   'P 1'
#
loop_
_entity.id
_entity.type
_entity.pdbx_description
1 polymer ?
#
loop_
_entity_poly.entity_id
_entity_poly.type
_entity_poly.pdbx_seq_one_letter_code
_entity_poly.pdbx_strand_id
1 'polypeptide(L)'
;TYDIPNVSEDALKDLDERGIIRVGADVQEQNILVGKITPKGEKELTPEEKLLRAIFGDKAREVKDSSLRLPHGARGKVVDVQVFTRQHDRDLPAGVETMVRVSIAQRRKISEGDKMAGRHGNKGVISQVVPIEDMPYLSDGRPVDIILNPMGVPGRMNLG
;
A
#
# COMPACT_ATOMS: atom_id res chain seq x y z
N THR A 1 -2.77 12.70 -14.85
CA THR A 1 -1.76 13.27 -15.76
C THR A 1 -0.39 12.93 -15.23
N TYR A 2 0.58 12.66 -16.10
CA TYR A 2 1.99 12.44 -15.74
C TYR A 2 2.65 13.71 -15.18
N ASP A 3 2.13 14.87 -15.57
CA ASP A 3 2.76 16.16 -15.32
C ASP A 3 2.36 16.74 -13.95
N ILE A 4 3.03 16.29 -12.89
CA ILE A 4 2.74 16.61 -11.49
C ILE A 4 3.79 17.61 -10.95
N PRO A 5 3.38 18.77 -10.37
CA PRO A 5 4.32 19.77 -9.88
C PRO A 5 5.09 19.28 -8.64
N ASN A 6 6.35 19.71 -8.51
CA ASN A 6 7.21 19.47 -7.34
C ASN A 6 7.47 17.99 -7.01
N VAL A 7 7.42 17.11 -8.02
CA VAL A 7 7.73 15.68 -7.88
C VAL A 7 9.02 15.36 -8.65
N SER A 8 9.86 14.48 -8.10
CA SER A 8 11.09 14.03 -8.76
C SER A 8 10.80 13.09 -9.93
N GLU A 9 11.68 13.06 -10.94
CA GLU A 9 11.56 12.12 -12.08
C GLU A 9 11.55 10.66 -11.64
N ASP A 10 12.33 10.31 -10.60
CA ASP A 10 12.36 8.96 -10.03
C ASP A 10 11.00 8.49 -9.50
N ALA A 11 10.16 9.41 -9.01
CA ALA A 11 8.84 9.09 -8.51
C ALA A 11 7.80 8.96 -9.64
N LEU A 12 8.10 9.47 -10.83
CA LEU A 12 7.24 9.42 -12.01
C LEU A 12 7.56 8.24 -12.94
N LYS A 13 8.73 7.60 -12.78
CA LYS A 13 9.25 6.54 -13.69
C LYS A 13 8.28 5.39 -13.98
N ASP A 14 7.40 5.06 -13.04
CA ASP A 14 6.47 3.93 -13.16
C ASP A 14 5.05 4.36 -13.63
N LEU A 15 4.84 5.67 -13.83
CA LEU A 15 3.60 6.23 -14.36
C LEU A 15 3.62 6.26 -15.89
N ASP A 16 2.47 5.97 -16.49
CA ASP A 16 2.24 6.16 -17.92
C ASP A 16 1.98 7.63 -18.29
N GLU A 17 1.79 7.91 -19.58
CA GLU A 17 1.49 9.27 -20.10
C GLU A 17 0.23 9.89 -19.47
N ARG A 18 -0.72 9.06 -19.03
CA ARG A 18 -1.96 9.50 -18.34
C ARG A 18 -1.71 9.75 -16.85
N GLY A 19 -0.53 9.44 -16.34
CA GLY A 19 -0.15 9.51 -14.93
C GLY A 19 -0.68 8.35 -14.12
N ILE A 20 -0.96 7.19 -14.71
CA ILE A 20 -1.44 6.00 -14.02
C ILE A 20 -0.30 5.01 -13.93
N ILE A 21 -0.16 4.38 -12.77
CA ILE A 21 0.90 3.41 -12.54
C ILE A 21 0.75 2.17 -13.44
N ARG A 22 1.88 1.69 -13.99
CA ARG A 22 1.88 0.48 -14.82
C ARG A 22 1.63 -0.79 -14.01
N VAL A 23 0.99 -1.78 -14.64
CA VAL A 23 0.84 -3.13 -14.06
C VAL A 23 2.22 -3.79 -13.94
N GLY A 24 2.44 -4.46 -12.82
CA GLY A 24 3.72 -5.11 -12.50
C GLY A 24 4.78 -4.16 -11.92
N ALA A 25 4.44 -2.90 -11.62
CA ALA A 25 5.32 -2.05 -10.82
C ALA A 25 5.34 -2.49 -9.34
N ASP A 26 6.51 -2.48 -8.74
CA ASP A 26 6.69 -2.65 -7.30
C ASP A 26 6.52 -1.29 -6.61
N VAL A 27 5.60 -1.23 -5.66
CA VAL A 27 5.22 0.00 -4.97
C VAL A 27 5.46 -0.09 -3.47
N GLN A 28 5.94 1.02 -2.94
CA GLN A 28 6.13 1.26 -1.52
C GLN A 28 5.28 2.44 -1.06
N GLU A 29 5.27 2.65 0.24
CA GLU A 29 4.56 3.76 0.88
C GLU A 29 4.90 5.09 0.20
N GLN A 30 3.91 5.97 0.06
CA GLN A 30 4.05 7.29 -0.55
C GLN A 30 4.38 7.33 -2.06
N ASN A 31 4.57 6.18 -2.73
CA ASN A 31 4.62 6.15 -4.18
C ASN A 31 3.29 6.60 -4.80
N ILE A 32 3.38 7.27 -5.96
CA ILE A 32 2.24 7.79 -6.69
C ILE A 32 1.62 6.64 -7.49
N LEU A 33 0.33 6.39 -7.28
CA LEU A 33 -0.45 5.39 -8.03
C LEU A 33 -1.20 6.03 -9.18
N VAL A 34 -1.78 7.21 -8.94
CA VAL A 34 -2.52 7.97 -9.94
C VAL A 34 -2.24 9.46 -9.77
N GLY A 35 -1.58 10.04 -10.77
CA GLY A 35 -1.31 11.46 -10.91
C GLY A 35 -2.58 12.26 -11.11
N LYS A 36 -2.94 13.07 -10.11
CA LYS A 36 -4.08 13.98 -10.17
C LYS A 36 -3.65 15.37 -9.75
N ILE A 37 -4.01 16.35 -10.57
CA ILE A 37 -3.80 17.76 -10.28
C ILE A 37 -5.17 18.43 -10.07
N THR A 38 -5.25 19.30 -9.08
CA THR A 38 -6.42 20.14 -8.86
C THR A 38 -5.99 21.59 -9.04
N PRO A 39 -6.71 22.41 -9.83
CA PRO A 39 -6.41 23.84 -9.91
C PRO A 39 -6.53 24.44 -8.50
N LYS A 40 -5.53 25.22 -8.09
CA LYS A 40 -5.64 26.06 -6.91
C LYS A 40 -6.67 27.14 -7.28
N GLY A 41 -7.79 27.21 -6.55
CA GLY A 41 -8.73 28.31 -6.74
C GLY A 41 -8.04 29.66 -6.51
N GLU A 42 -8.61 30.74 -7.05
CA GLU A 42 -8.17 32.12 -6.80
C GLU A 42 -8.29 32.45 -5.31
N LYS A 43 -7.28 32.08 -4.53
CA LYS A 43 -7.06 32.57 -3.19
C LYS A 43 -5.80 33.40 -3.22
N GLU A 44 -5.80 34.49 -2.47
CA GLU A 44 -4.60 35.30 -2.27
C GLU A 44 -3.47 34.38 -1.79
N LEU A 45 -2.42 34.29 -2.60
CA LEU A 45 -1.18 33.60 -2.22
C LEU A 45 -0.67 34.21 -0.91
N THR A 46 -0.15 33.36 -0.03
CA THR A 46 0.46 33.86 1.20
C THR A 46 1.67 34.74 0.86
N PRO A 47 2.07 35.70 1.73
CA PRO A 47 3.25 36.53 1.49
C PRO A 47 4.51 35.71 1.17
N GLU A 48 4.67 34.53 1.78
CA GLU A 48 5.78 33.60 1.55
C GLU A 48 5.70 32.97 0.15
N GLU A 49 4.52 32.53 -0.30
CA GLU A 49 4.31 31.99 -1.65
C GLU A 49 4.49 33.08 -2.72
N LYS A 50 4.08 34.32 -2.45
CA LYS A 50 4.32 35.48 -3.34
C LYS A 50 5.82 35.77 -3.46
N LEU A 51 6.56 35.75 -2.35
CA LEU A 51 8.01 35.94 -2.35
C LEU A 51 8.70 34.81 -3.13
N LEU A 52 8.32 33.56 -2.91
CA LEU A 52 8.87 32.42 -3.64
C LEU A 52 8.58 32.52 -5.14
N ARG A 53 7.36 32.92 -5.54
CA ARG A 53 7.00 33.14 -6.95
C ARG A 53 7.81 34.29 -7.58
N ALA A 54 8.10 35.35 -6.84
CA ALA A 54 8.93 36.46 -7.31
C ALA A 54 10.41 36.07 -7.51
N ILE A 55 10.94 35.20 -6.64
CA ILE A 55 12.35 34.76 -6.69
C ILE A 55 12.57 33.66 -7.73
N PHE A 56 11.66 32.68 -7.80
CA PHE A 56 11.79 31.49 -8.67
C PHE A 56 11.00 31.59 -9.99
N GLY A 57 10.26 32.69 -10.20
CA GLY A 57 9.48 32.98 -11.40
C GLY A 57 8.13 32.27 -11.49
N ASP A 58 7.33 32.62 -12.51
CA ASP A 58 5.97 32.12 -12.80
C ASP A 58 5.87 30.62 -13.16
N LYS A 59 6.94 29.84 -13.02
CA LYS A 59 6.90 28.38 -13.26
C LYS A 59 6.15 27.61 -12.17
N ALA A 60 5.76 28.25 -11.08
CA ALA A 60 4.84 27.70 -10.10
C ALA A 60 3.44 27.59 -10.72
N ARG A 61 3.21 26.50 -11.46
CA ARG A 61 1.88 26.18 -12.00
C ARG A 61 0.84 26.30 -10.89
N GLU A 62 -0.27 26.94 -11.19
CA GLU A 62 -1.40 27.18 -10.29
C GLU A 62 -2.20 25.90 -9.99
N VAL A 63 -1.53 24.75 -9.98
CA VAL A 63 -2.13 23.44 -9.74
C VAL A 63 -1.48 22.83 -8.51
N LYS A 64 -2.31 22.24 -7.67
CA LYS A 64 -1.89 21.49 -6.49
C LYS A 64 -1.87 20.01 -6.85
N ASP A 65 -0.82 19.32 -6.40
CA ASP A 65 -0.80 17.85 -6.41
C ASP A 65 -1.89 17.31 -5.46
N SER A 66 -2.84 16.57 -6.03
CA SER A 66 -3.90 15.83 -5.33
C SER A 66 -3.89 14.35 -5.71
N SER A 67 -2.72 13.84 -6.10
CA SER A 67 -2.49 12.49 -6.57
C SER A 67 -2.82 11.43 -5.52
N LEU A 68 -3.26 10.27 -5.99
CA LEU A 68 -3.44 9.09 -5.15
C LEU A 68 -2.07 8.49 -4.85
N ARG A 69 -1.71 8.43 -3.57
CA ARG A 69 -0.48 7.82 -3.08
C ARG A 69 -0.80 6.56 -2.29
N LEU A 70 0.14 5.62 -2.28
CA LEU A 70 0.01 4.43 -1.45
C LEU A 70 0.04 4.82 0.03
N PRO A 71 -0.97 4.43 0.85
CA PRO A 71 -0.99 4.76 2.26
C PRO A 71 0.17 4.07 3.01
N HIS A 72 0.46 4.60 4.19
CA HIS A 72 1.48 4.05 5.09
C HIS A 72 1.18 2.60 5.47
N GLY A 73 2.25 1.81 5.64
CA GLY A 73 2.19 0.38 5.95
C GLY A 73 1.79 -0.52 4.78
N ALA A 74 1.37 0.03 3.64
CA ALA A 74 1.05 -0.75 2.44
C ALA A 74 2.27 -0.82 1.51
N ARG A 75 2.50 -2.01 0.95
CA ARG A 75 3.51 -2.26 -0.07
C ARG A 75 3.06 -3.45 -0.91
N GLY A 76 3.53 -3.55 -2.14
CA GLY A 76 3.21 -4.70 -2.95
C GLY A 76 3.49 -4.48 -4.42
N LYS A 77 2.87 -5.30 -5.25
CA LYS A 77 2.96 -5.22 -6.70
C LYS A 77 1.60 -4.83 -7.27
N VAL A 78 1.59 -3.91 -8.22
CA VAL A 78 0.37 -3.58 -8.97
C VAL A 78 0.01 -4.79 -9.83
N VAL A 79 -1.18 -5.35 -9.61
CA VAL A 79 -1.66 -6.55 -10.33
C VAL A 79 -2.67 -6.21 -11.42
N ASP A 80 -3.43 -5.12 -11.23
CA ASP A 80 -4.48 -4.72 -12.17
C ASP A 80 -4.78 -3.23 -12.03
N VAL A 81 -5.17 -2.61 -13.13
CA VAL A 81 -5.55 -1.20 -13.22
C VAL A 81 -6.81 -1.10 -14.09
N GLN A 82 -7.89 -0.61 -13.50
CA GLN A 82 -9.17 -0.43 -14.17
C GLN A 82 -9.49 1.05 -14.25
N VAL A 83 -9.77 1.54 -15.46
CA VAL A 83 -10.12 2.93 -15.73
C VAL A 83 -11.55 2.98 -16.22
N PHE A 84 -12.41 3.63 -15.45
CA PHE A 84 -13.82 3.85 -15.77
C PHE A 84 -14.01 5.29 -16.23
N THR A 85 -14.72 5.51 -17.33
CA THR A 85 -15.01 6.86 -17.85
C THR A 85 -16.50 7.06 -18.02
N ARG A 86 -17.00 8.28 -17.79
CA ARG A 86 -18.44 8.59 -17.88
C ARG A 86 -19.04 8.31 -19.27
N GLN A 87 -18.24 8.31 -20.32
CA GLN A 87 -18.69 8.01 -21.67
C GLN A 87 -18.97 6.52 -21.89
N HIS A 88 -18.22 5.64 -21.24
CA HIS A 88 -18.32 4.19 -21.42
C HIS A 88 -19.05 3.49 -20.27
N ASP A 89 -18.99 4.05 -19.06
CA ASP A 89 -19.55 3.46 -17.84
C ASP A 89 -20.68 4.32 -17.27
N ARG A 90 -21.90 3.76 -17.25
CA ARG A 90 -23.11 4.49 -16.82
C ARG A 90 -23.28 4.57 -15.30
N ASP A 91 -22.52 3.78 -14.53
CA ASP A 91 -22.68 3.66 -13.08
C ASP A 91 -21.74 4.58 -12.27
N LEU A 92 -21.17 5.62 -12.90
CA LEU A 92 -20.31 6.57 -12.19
C LEU A 92 -21.13 7.59 -11.37
N PRO A 93 -20.76 7.85 -10.09
CA PRO A 93 -21.43 8.85 -9.26
C PRO A 93 -21.45 10.24 -9.91
N ALA A 94 -22.52 11.01 -9.69
CA ALA A 94 -22.67 12.36 -10.25
C ALA A 94 -21.44 13.23 -9.93
N GLY A 95 -20.90 13.92 -10.95
CA GLY A 95 -19.70 14.76 -10.82
C GLY A 95 -18.36 14.03 -10.96
N VAL A 96 -18.34 12.70 -11.12
CA VAL A 96 -17.11 11.93 -11.40
C VAL A 96 -16.96 11.68 -12.90
N GLU A 97 -15.97 12.31 -13.54
CA GLU A 97 -15.68 12.13 -14.98
C GLU A 97 -14.91 10.84 -15.28
N THR A 98 -13.93 10.51 -14.44
CA THR A 98 -13.08 9.33 -14.58
C THR A 98 -12.75 8.77 -13.21
N MET A 99 -12.85 7.46 -13.06
CA MET A 99 -12.48 6.73 -11.86
C MET A 99 -11.39 5.72 -12.20
N VAL A 100 -10.30 5.74 -11.45
CA VAL A 100 -9.19 4.79 -11.62
C VAL A 100 -9.11 3.93 -10.37
N ARG A 101 -9.17 2.61 -10.56
CA ARG A 101 -8.98 1.62 -9.50
C ARG A 101 -7.67 0.89 -9.74
N VAL A 102 -6.79 0.94 -8.74
CA VAL A 102 -5.50 0.25 -8.76
C VAL A 102 -5.55 -0.89 -7.76
N SER A 103 -5.36 -2.11 -8.24
CA SER A 103 -5.32 -3.33 -7.42
C SER A 103 -3.87 -3.67 -7.11
N ILE A 104 -3.56 -3.79 -5.83
CA ILE A 104 -2.19 -4.03 -5.33
C ILE A 104 -2.21 -5.29 -4.51
N ALA A 105 -1.36 -6.25 -4.88
CA ALA A 105 -1.21 -7.50 -4.15
C ALA A 105 0.09 -7.50 -3.36
N GLN A 106 0.01 -8.00 -2.13
CA GLN A 106 1.16 -8.22 -1.27
C GLN A 106 1.21 -9.68 -0.87
N ARG A 107 2.35 -10.35 -1.11
CA ARG A 107 2.61 -11.65 -0.50
C ARG A 107 3.12 -11.45 0.91
N ARG A 108 2.27 -11.69 1.91
CA ARG A 108 2.65 -11.62 3.33
C ARG A 108 3.19 -12.99 3.75
N LYS A 109 4.44 -13.02 4.20
CA LYS A 109 4.99 -14.18 4.90
C LYS A 109 4.50 -14.16 6.35
N ILE A 110 4.48 -15.34 6.97
CA ILE A 110 4.18 -15.45 8.39
C ILE A 110 5.25 -14.70 9.19
N SER A 111 4.83 -13.99 10.23
CA SER A 111 5.66 -13.12 11.04
C SER A 111 5.27 -13.18 12.50
N GLU A 112 6.19 -12.79 13.37
CA GLU A 112 5.91 -12.63 14.79
C GLU A 112 4.73 -11.66 15.00
N GLY A 113 3.84 -12.02 15.93
CA GLY A 113 2.59 -11.31 16.13
C GLY A 113 1.42 -11.78 15.26
N ASP A 114 1.66 -12.56 14.19
CA ASP A 114 0.56 -13.19 13.45
C ASP A 114 -0.19 -14.17 14.36
N LYS A 115 -1.53 -14.13 14.27
CA LYS A 115 -2.40 -14.96 15.10
C LYS A 115 -2.73 -16.26 14.40
N MET A 116 -2.44 -17.37 15.08
CA MET A 116 -2.75 -18.73 14.65
C MET A 116 -3.79 -19.35 15.57
N ALA A 117 -4.61 -20.26 15.02
CA ALA A 117 -5.59 -20.99 15.79
C ALA A 117 -5.77 -22.41 15.26
N GLY A 118 -5.92 -23.37 16.17
CA GLY A 118 -6.37 -24.72 15.84
C GLY A 118 -7.90 -24.83 15.88
N ARG A 119 -8.41 -26.01 15.46
CA ARG A 119 -9.85 -26.30 15.37
C ARG A 119 -10.54 -26.43 16.73
N HIS A 120 -9.77 -26.65 17.80
CA HIS A 120 -10.26 -26.88 19.17
C HIS A 120 -10.13 -25.63 20.07
N GLY A 121 -10.08 -24.44 19.46
CA GLY A 121 -10.10 -23.17 20.18
C GLY A 121 -8.77 -22.79 20.85
N ASN A 122 -7.70 -23.55 20.64
CA ASN A 122 -6.34 -23.10 20.94
C ASN A 122 -5.98 -21.95 20.00
N LYS A 123 -5.83 -20.75 20.55
CA LYS A 123 -5.47 -19.53 19.83
C LYS A 123 -4.19 -19.00 20.45
N GLY A 124 -3.26 -18.58 19.61
CA GLY A 124 -1.98 -17.98 20.03
C GLY A 124 -1.49 -16.98 18.99
N VAL A 125 -0.61 -16.09 19.40
CA VAL A 125 0.20 -15.28 18.49
C VAL A 125 1.57 -15.94 18.38
N ILE A 126 2.20 -15.83 17.22
CA ILE A 126 3.57 -16.31 17.03
C ILE A 126 4.49 -15.45 17.88
N SER A 127 5.15 -16.06 18.86
CA SER A 127 6.07 -15.38 19.77
C SER A 127 7.46 -15.21 19.17
N GLN A 128 7.92 -16.21 18.42
CA GLN A 128 9.25 -16.22 17.82
C GLN A 128 9.26 -17.13 16.58
N VAL A 129 9.98 -16.73 15.54
CA VAL A 129 10.32 -17.61 14.41
C VAL A 129 11.79 -17.96 14.52
N VAL A 130 12.08 -19.22 14.86
CA VAL A 130 13.46 -19.71 15.04
C VAL A 130 14.00 -20.37 13.77
N PRO A 131 15.32 -20.35 13.55
CA PRO A 131 15.96 -21.15 12.52
C PRO A 131 15.70 -22.65 12.70
N ILE A 132 15.81 -23.41 11.60
CA ILE A 132 15.49 -24.85 11.61
C ILE A 132 16.46 -25.62 12.50
N GLU A 133 17.73 -25.17 12.57
CA GLU A 133 18.81 -25.72 13.37
C GLU A 133 18.49 -25.79 14.88
N ASP A 134 17.73 -24.82 15.38
CA ASP A 134 17.39 -24.67 16.81
C ASP A 134 16.09 -25.39 17.19
N MET A 135 15.34 -25.94 16.23
CA MET A 135 14.10 -26.64 16.50
C MET A 135 14.37 -28.04 17.08
N PRO A 136 13.54 -28.54 18.01
CA PRO A 136 13.61 -29.93 18.44
C PRO A 136 13.40 -30.89 17.27
N TYR A 137 14.18 -31.98 17.25
CA TYR A 137 14.13 -33.01 16.20
C TYR A 137 13.55 -34.31 16.72
N LEU A 138 12.88 -35.03 15.83
CA LEU A 138 12.49 -36.41 16.02
C LEU A 138 13.70 -37.34 15.89
N SER A 139 13.55 -38.60 16.33
CA SER A 139 14.61 -39.61 16.25
C SER A 139 15.06 -39.94 14.82
N ASP A 140 14.23 -39.62 13.82
CA ASP A 140 14.54 -39.75 12.40
C ASP A 140 15.23 -38.50 11.80
N GLY A 141 15.51 -37.48 12.62
CA GLY A 141 16.16 -36.23 12.23
C GLY A 141 15.22 -35.16 11.69
N ARG A 142 13.90 -35.38 11.61
CA ARG A 142 12.96 -34.34 11.16
C ARG A 142 12.70 -33.31 12.27
N PRO A 143 12.85 -31.99 12.01
CA PRO A 143 12.48 -30.96 12.97
C PRO A 143 10.96 -30.84 13.11
N VAL A 144 10.52 -30.38 14.27
CA VAL A 144 9.13 -29.98 14.50
C VAL A 144 8.84 -28.65 13.79
N ASP A 145 7.61 -28.43 13.32
CA ASP A 145 7.21 -27.17 12.66
C ASP A 145 6.72 -26.09 13.65
N ILE A 146 5.99 -26.48 14.70
CA ILE A 146 5.36 -25.58 15.68
C ILE A 146 5.44 -26.18 17.09
N ILE A 147 5.84 -25.37 18.07
CA ILE A 147 5.86 -25.75 19.49
C ILE A 147 4.71 -25.02 20.21
N LEU A 148 3.85 -25.76 20.91
CA LEU A 148 2.75 -25.19 21.70
C LEU A 148 3.04 -25.35 23.19
N ASN A 149 2.66 -24.34 23.98
CA ASN A 149 2.81 -24.41 25.43
C ASN A 149 1.76 -25.37 26.04
N PRO A 150 2.18 -26.45 26.71
CA PRO A 150 1.26 -27.42 27.31
C PRO A 150 0.39 -26.82 28.41
N MET A 151 0.84 -25.77 29.10
CA MET A 151 0.06 -25.11 30.16
C MET A 151 -1.25 -24.50 29.65
N GLY A 152 -1.36 -24.24 28.33
CA GLY A 152 -2.57 -23.71 27.71
C GLY A 152 -3.72 -24.71 27.55
N VAL A 153 -3.48 -26.00 27.78
CA VAL A 153 -4.46 -27.08 27.54
C VAL A 153 -5.30 -27.41 28.79
N PRO A 154 -4.72 -27.67 29.98
CA PRO A 154 -5.50 -28.10 31.16
C PRO A 154 -6.58 -27.09 31.56
N GLY A 155 -6.27 -25.79 31.51
CA GLY A 155 -7.20 -24.73 31.88
C GLY A 155 -8.35 -24.50 30.89
N ARG A 156 -8.29 -25.10 29.70
CA ARG A 156 -9.27 -24.88 28.61
C ARG A 156 -10.16 -26.09 28.35
N MET A 157 -9.90 -27.24 28.99
CA MET A 157 -10.63 -28.49 28.80
C MET A 157 -10.78 -28.89 27.31
N ASN A 158 -9.80 -28.55 26.48
CA ASN A 158 -9.83 -28.76 25.03
C ASN A 158 -8.79 -29.80 24.58
N LEU A 159 -8.88 -31.00 25.17
CA LEU A 159 -7.96 -32.14 24.93
C LEU A 159 -7.93 -32.66 23.48
N GLY A 160 -8.94 -32.30 22.67
CA GLY A 160 -9.11 -32.77 21.29
C GLY A 160 -8.24 -32.06 20.27
#